data_AF-A0A1G7TU77-F1
#
_entry.id   AF-A0A1G7TU77-F1
#
_cell.length_a   1.000
_cell.length_b   1.000
_cell.length_c   1.000
_cell.angle_alpha   90.00
_cell.angle_beta   90.00
_cell.angle_gamma   90.00
#
_symmetry.space_group_name_H-M   'P 1'
#
loop_
_entity.id
_entity.type
_entity.pdbx_description
1 polymer ?
#
loop_
_entity_poly.entity_id
_entity_poly.type
_entity_poly.pdbx_seq_one_letter_code
_entity_poly.pdbx_strand_id
1 'polypeptide(L)' 'MIRKNTDSRSPLGMTKKEVVEEFGKGLNSYTDDIWHYKLSKTWWGLKTIMFLEFENNMVSAKYIKHVFKENKRLQEK' A
#
# COMPACT_ATOMS: atom_id res chain seq x y z
N MET A 1 -6.69 20.25 3.81
CA MET A 1 -6.31 18.87 3.47
C MET A 1 -7.31 18.35 2.46
N ILE A 2 -6.91 18.20 1.19
CA ILE A 2 -7.82 17.72 0.15
C ILE A 2 -7.96 16.20 0.32
N ARG A 3 -9.14 15.74 0.76
CA ARG A 3 -9.55 14.35 0.54
C ARG A 3 -9.77 14.19 -0.96
N LYS A 4 -8.81 13.59 -1.67
CA LYS A 4 -9.09 13.12 -3.03
C LYS A 4 -10.13 12.02 -2.91
N ASN A 5 -11.23 12.20 -3.64
CA ASN A 5 -12.32 11.24 -3.78
C ASN A 5 -11.72 9.96 -4.38
N THR A 6 -11.43 8.96 -3.55
CA THR A 6 -11.01 7.64 -4.02
C THR A 6 -12.24 6.93 -4.53
N ASP A 7 -12.34 6.87 -5.85
CA ASP A 7 -13.32 6.02 -6.52
C ASP A 7 -13.19 4.60 -5.95
N SER A 8 -14.32 4.04 -5.53
CA SER A 8 -14.40 2.92 -4.59
C SER A 8 -14.13 1.54 -5.19
N ARG A 9 -13.32 1.45 -6.26
CA ARG A 9 -13.02 0.16 -6.88
C ARG A 9 -11.98 -0.59 -6.07
N SER A 10 -12.39 -1.76 -5.59
CA SER A 10 -11.48 -2.72 -4.98
C SER A 10 -10.48 -3.20 -6.03
N PRO A 11 -9.17 -3.26 -5.73
CA PRO A 11 -8.17 -3.78 -6.64
C PRO A 11 -8.24 -5.30 -6.85
N LEU A 12 -9.12 -6.01 -6.13
CA LEU A 12 -9.32 -7.45 -6.31
C LEU A 12 -9.67 -7.76 -7.77
N GLY A 13 -8.98 -8.74 -8.36
CA GLY A 13 -9.14 -9.13 -9.76
C GLY A 13 -8.44 -8.23 -10.77
N MET A 14 -7.90 -7.07 -10.38
CA MET A 14 -7.11 -6.23 -11.28
C MET A 14 -5.80 -6.94 -11.66
N THR A 15 -5.36 -6.75 -12.88
CA THR A 15 -4.03 -7.15 -13.34
C THR A 15 -2.94 -6.24 -12.78
N LYS A 16 -1.67 -6.69 -12.73
CA LYS A 16 -0.54 -5.82 -12.36
C LYS A 16 -0.49 -4.53 -13.20
N LYS A 17 -0.88 -4.60 -14.48
CA LYS A 17 -0.94 -3.44 -15.38
C LYS A 17 -1.98 -2.42 -14.92
N GLU A 18 -3.21 -2.87 -14.68
CA GLU A 18 -4.31 -2.01 -14.20
C GLU A 18 -3.97 -1.41 -12.82
N VAL A 19 -3.36 -2.20 -11.93
CA VAL A 19 -2.88 -1.69 -10.64
C VAL A 19 -1.84 -0.58 -10.81
N VAL A 20 -0.93 -0.68 -11.79
CA VAL A 20 0.04 0.38 -12.08
C VAL A 20 -0.63 1.62 -12.68
N GLU A 21 -1.64 1.45 -13.53
CA GLU A 21 -2.39 2.57 -14.11
C GLU A 21 -3.19 3.33 -13.03
N GLU A 22 -3.78 2.61 -12.07
CA GLU A 22 -4.61 3.19 -11.01
C GLU A 22 -3.79 3.74 -9.82
N PHE A 23 -2.82 2.98 -9.33
CA PHE A 23 -2.07 3.28 -8.09
C PHE A 23 -0.62 3.69 -8.33
N GLY A 24 -0.12 3.56 -9.55
CA GLY A 24 1.30 3.70 -9.86
C GLY A 24 2.12 2.44 -9.53
N LYS A 25 3.33 2.36 -10.10
CA LYS A 25 4.26 1.25 -9.83
C LYS A 25 4.95 1.37 -8.46
N GLY A 26 5.23 2.59 -8.01
CA GLY A 26 6.00 2.83 -6.79
C GLY A 26 7.38 2.17 -6.83
N LEU A 27 7.76 1.49 -5.76
CA LEU A 27 9.00 0.71 -5.64
C LEU A 27 8.80 -0.78 -5.92
N ASN A 28 7.61 -1.19 -6.35
CA ASN A 28 7.30 -2.60 -6.56
C ASN A 28 7.90 -3.11 -7.88
N SER A 29 8.41 -4.35 -7.89
CA SER A 29 8.84 -5.02 -9.11
C SER A 29 7.67 -5.76 -9.77
N TYR A 30 7.64 -5.77 -11.11
CA TYR A 30 6.67 -6.56 -11.87
C TYR A 30 6.80 -8.07 -11.66
N THR A 31 7.98 -8.53 -11.24
CA THR A 31 8.28 -9.92 -10.91
C THR A 31 7.78 -10.32 -9.53
N ASP A 32 7.46 -9.37 -8.64
CA ASP A 32 7.08 -9.69 -7.26
C ASP A 32 5.60 -10.02 -7.18
N ASP A 33 5.26 -11.02 -6.38
CA ASP A 33 3.87 -11.45 -6.17
C ASP A 33 3.18 -10.69 -5.03
N ILE A 34 3.91 -9.85 -4.29
CA ILE A 34 3.33 -9.02 -3.24
C ILE A 34 3.75 -7.58 -3.46
N TRP A 35 2.78 -6.71 -3.68
CA TRP A 35 3.01 -5.27 -3.74
C TRP A 35 2.48 -4.57 -2.51
N HIS A 36 3.08 -3.44 -2.18
CA HIS A 36 2.63 -2.62 -1.07
C HIS A 36 2.57 -1.15 -1.42
N TYR A 37 1.58 -0.48 -0.84
CA TYR A 37 1.23 0.90 -1.09
C TYR A 37 0.99 1.61 0.22
N LYS A 38 1.74 2.68 0.46
CA LYS A 38 1.52 3.51 1.64
C LYS A 38 0.32 4.42 1.41
N LEU A 39 -0.78 4.16 2.10
CA LEU A 39 -2.02 4.94 1.99
C LEU A 39 -1.95 6.25 2.78
N SER A 40 -1.42 6.19 4.01
CA SER A 40 -1.34 7.38 4.86
C SER A 40 -0.23 7.28 5.91
N LYS A 41 0.10 8.43 6.51
CA LYS A 41 0.95 8.53 7.69
C LYS A 41 0.41 9.62 8.60
N THR A 42 0.22 9.33 9.88
CA THR A 42 -0.15 10.32 10.89
C THR A 42 1.10 11.05 11.42
N TRP A 43 0.89 12.21 12.04
CA TRP A 43 1.95 12.96 12.72
C TRP A 43 2.68 12.13 13.79
N TRP A 44 1.92 11.31 14.52
CA TRP A 44 2.44 10.38 15.54
C TRP A 44 3.16 9.15 14.96
N GLY A 45 3.42 9.12 13.65
CA GLY A 45 4.26 8.10 13.02
C GLY A 45 3.55 6.80 12.65
N LEU A 46 2.23 6.69 12.88
CA LEU A 46 1.43 5.58 12.40
C LEU A 46 1.34 5.61 10.88
N LYS A 47 1.72 4.51 10.22
CA LYS A 47 1.59 4.32 8.78
C LYS A 47 0.48 3.32 8.49
N THR A 48 -0.35 3.62 7.50
CA THR A 48 -1.30 2.66 6.94
C THR A 48 -0.79 2.19 5.59
N ILE A 49 -0.64 0.88 5.44
CA ILE A 49 -0.06 0.25 4.25
C ILE A 49 -1.07 -0.76 3.71
N MET A 50 -1.38 -0.67 2.43
CA MET A 50 -2.12 -1.68 1.68
C MET A 50 -1.16 -2.65 1.04
N PHE A 51 -1.48 -3.93 1.13
CA PHE A 51 -0.79 -5.01 0.46
C PHE A 51 -1.73 -5.65 -0.55
N LEU A 52 -1.18 -6.00 -1.70
CA LEU A 52 -1.85 -6.74 -2.77
C LEU A 52 -1.02 -7.98 -3.05
N GLU A 53 -1.64 -9.15 -2.97
CA GLU A 53 -1.04 -10.40 -3.42
C GLU A 53 -1.52 -10.71 -4.83
N PHE A 54 -0.63 -11.21 -5.66
CA PHE A 54 -0.90 -11.54 -7.05
C PHE A 54 -0.78 -13.04 -7.28
N GLU A 55 -1.73 -13.57 -8.02
CA GLU A 55 -1.70 -14.92 -8.57
C GLU A 55 -2.04 -14.82 -10.05
N ASN A 56 -1.23 -15.47 -10.91
CA ASN A 56 -1.42 -15.41 -12.37
C ASN A 56 -1.59 -13.97 -12.91
N ASN A 57 -0.77 -13.04 -12.41
CA ASN A 57 -0.77 -11.62 -12.77
C ASN A 57 -2.02 -10.82 -12.35
N MET A 58 -2.92 -11.39 -11.55
CA MET A 58 -4.12 -10.73 -11.02
C MET A 58 -4.09 -10.64 -9.50
N VAL A 59 -4.70 -9.60 -8.92
CA VAL A 59 -4.80 -9.45 -7.46
C VAL A 59 -5.74 -10.53 -6.91
N SER A 60 -5.20 -11.48 -6.17
CA SER A 60 -5.94 -12.55 -5.49
C SER A 60 -6.37 -12.13 -4.09
N ALA A 61 -5.57 -11.32 -3.40
CA ALA A 61 -5.87 -10.85 -2.06
C ALA A 61 -5.47 -9.39 -1.84
N LYS A 62 -6.20 -8.73 -0.93
CA LYS A 62 -5.93 -7.38 -0.45
C LYS A 62 -6.06 -7.35 1.06
N TYR A 63 -5.06 -6.78 1.74
CA TYR A 63 -5.15 -6.50 3.17
C TYR A 63 -4.46 -5.19 3.56
N ILE A 64 -4.79 -4.68 4.74
CA ILE A 64 -4.27 -3.43 5.29
C ILE A 64 -3.49 -3.76 6.57
N LYS A 65 -2.30 -3.18 6.71
CA LYS A 65 -1.56 -3.18 7.98
C LYS A 65 -1.32 -1.76 8.47
N HIS A 66 -1.43 -1.60 9.78
CA HIS A 66 -1.05 -0.38 10.49
C HIS A 66 0.28 -0.62 11.19
N VAL A 67 1.28 0.21 10.88
CA VAL A 67 2.65 0.05 11.38
C VAL A 67 3.08 1.34 12.07
N PHE A 68 3.39 1.26 13.36
CA PHE A 68 4.07 2.33 14.06
C PHE A 68 5.57 2.25 13.78
N LYS A 69 6.19 3.40 13.54
CA LYS A 69 7.66 3.49 13.58
C LYS A 69 8.04 3.76 15.04
N GLU A 70 8.64 2.78 15.72
CA GLU A 70 9.27 3.04 17.02
C GLU A 70 10.28 4.19 16.86
N ASN A 71 10.07 5.26 17.63
CA ASN A 71 11.04 6.33 17.74
C ASN A 71 12.20 5.83 18.61
N LYS A 72 13.23 5.25 18.00
CA LYS A 72 14.51 4.94 18.66
C LYS A 72 15.22 6.18 19.26
N ARG A 73 14.65 7.39 19.11
CA ARG A 73 15.20 8.66 19.61
C ARG A 73 14.77 9.05 21.03
N LEU A 74 13.87 8.31 21.67
CA LEU A 74 13.41 8.61 23.04
C LEU A 74 14.07 7.73 24.12
N GLN A 75 15.06 6.93 23.75
CA GLN A 75 15.88 6.15 24.69
C GLN A 75 17.28 6.76 24.91
N GLU A 76 17.53 7.95 24.36
CA GLU A 76 18.77 8.70 24.55
C GLU A 76 18.43 10.11 25.08
N LYS A 77 18.11 10.20 26.37
CA LYS A 77 18.49 11.27 27.33
C LYS A 77 17.66 11.22 28.60
#